data_AF-A0AAV0ZQY2-F1
#
_entry.id   AF-A0AAV0ZQY2-F1
#
_cell.length_a   1.000
_cell.length_b   1.000
_cell.length_c   1.000
_cell.angle_alpha   90.00
_cell.angle_beta   90.00
_cell.angle_gamma   90.00
#
_symmetry.space_group_name_H-M   'P 1'
#
loop_
_entity.id
_entity.type
_entity.pdbx_description
1 polymer ?
#
loop_
_entity_poly.entity_id
_entity_poly.type
_entity_poly.pdbx_seq_one_letter_code
_entity_poly.pdbx_strand_id
1 'polypeptide(L)'
;MNKKPFFEFILQVINLVLTVLGLGTLGYGFVCFFESKQSIANETHRSLIIYVTIGVGAILLFVSCLGSTGTATRSPCCLITYCVFLVPLIIAELGISLLIFFDHSWKKVILDGINKDYFTVYKFVNHHWNVIKWIALGVFILQIIALVLAIYLQSVFNRARYDITDIERERRLYRHHPRKYIYDRLGTSTPTRTVTLPKSSNVGVGVRVNGRI
;
A
#
# COMPACT_ATOMS: atom_id res chain seq x y z
N MET A 1 -6.16 23.18 7.19
CA MET A 1 -4.81 22.61 7.28
C MET A 1 -4.72 21.39 6.37
N ASN A 2 -3.90 21.44 5.32
CA ASN A 2 -3.70 20.38 4.34
C ASN A 2 -3.06 19.14 5.02
N LYS A 3 -3.88 18.26 5.59
CA LYS A 3 -3.43 16.98 6.18
C LYS A 3 -3.13 15.90 5.13
N LYS A 4 -3.59 16.09 3.89
CA LYS A 4 -3.48 15.12 2.78
C LYS A 4 -2.04 14.69 2.44
N PRO A 5 -1.05 15.59 2.27
CA PRO A 5 0.31 15.19 1.91
C PRO A 5 1.08 14.52 3.07
N PHE A 6 0.69 14.77 4.33
CA PHE A 6 1.40 14.23 5.49
C PHE A 6 1.25 12.71 5.60
N PHE A 7 0.03 12.19 5.44
CA PHE A 7 -0.21 10.74 5.51
C PHE A 7 0.36 9.99 4.31
N GLU A 8 0.34 10.60 3.11
CA GLU A 8 1.03 10.09 1.91
C GLU A 8 2.54 9.95 2.20
N PHE A 9 3.15 10.97 2.81
CA PHE A 9 4.56 10.96 3.19
C PHE A 9 4.90 9.87 4.21
N ILE A 10 4.11 9.70 5.27
CA ILE A 10 4.35 8.66 6.28
C ILE A 10 4.31 7.26 5.64
N LEU A 11 3.28 6.99 4.83
CA LEU A 11 3.17 5.68 4.17
C LEU A 11 4.35 5.46 3.20
N GLN A 12 4.83 6.50 2.54
CA GLN A 12 6.00 6.44 1.68
C GLN A 12 7.28 6.15 2.48
N VAL A 13 7.47 6.77 3.65
CA VAL A 13 8.61 6.48 4.55
C VAL A 13 8.57 5.03 5.04
N ILE A 14 7.39 4.54 5.44
CA ILE A 14 7.23 3.14 5.86
C ILE A 14 7.59 2.18 4.71
N ASN A 15 7.11 2.44 3.50
CA ASN A 15 7.43 1.63 2.33
C ASN A 15 8.90 1.75 1.92
N LEU A 16 9.56 2.89 2.17
CA LEU A 16 11.01 3.03 1.98
C LEU A 16 11.79 2.13 2.96
N VAL A 17 11.39 2.11 4.23
CA VAL A 17 11.98 1.21 5.23
C VAL A 17 11.79 -0.25 4.83
N LEU A 18 10.58 -0.64 4.41
CA LEU A 18 10.30 -1.98 3.91
C LEU A 18 11.13 -2.32 2.65
N THR A 19 11.40 -1.34 1.79
CA THR A 19 12.28 -1.53 0.62
C THR A 19 13.71 -1.80 1.05
N VAL A 20 14.25 -1.04 2.01
CA VAL A 20 15.62 -1.24 2.53
C VAL A 20 15.74 -2.62 3.19
N LEU A 21 14.74 -3.02 4.00
CA LEU A 21 14.70 -4.34 4.60
C LEU A 21 14.58 -5.45 3.55
N GLY A 22 13.75 -5.26 2.53
CA GLY A 22 13.59 -6.18 1.40
C GLY A 22 14.86 -6.35 0.59
N LEU A 23 15.56 -5.26 0.28
CA LEU A 23 16.85 -5.30 -0.43
C LEU A 23 17.93 -5.97 0.42
N GLY A 24 17.98 -5.67 1.72
CA GLY A 24 18.93 -6.30 2.64
C GLY A 24 18.72 -7.81 2.74
N THR A 25 17.47 -8.24 2.93
CA THR A 25 17.12 -9.67 3.05
C THR A 25 17.28 -10.42 1.72
N LEU A 26 16.84 -9.83 0.61
CA LEU A 26 17.00 -10.43 -0.72
C LEU A 26 18.48 -10.51 -1.12
N GLY A 27 19.25 -9.44 -0.88
CA GLY A 27 20.68 -9.39 -1.16
C GLY A 27 21.46 -10.40 -0.34
N TYR A 28 21.19 -10.50 0.96
CA TYR A 28 21.77 -11.52 1.83
C TYR A 28 21.44 -12.95 1.35
N GLY A 29 20.17 -13.21 1.04
CA GLY A 29 19.75 -14.51 0.50
C GLY A 29 20.45 -14.85 -0.82
N PHE A 30 20.61 -13.87 -1.71
CA PHE A 30 21.31 -14.04 -2.98
C PHE A 30 22.79 -14.36 -2.77
N VAL A 31 23.51 -13.63 -1.91
CA VAL A 31 24.91 -13.94 -1.58
C VAL A 31 25.06 -15.38 -1.09
N CYS A 32 24.23 -15.82 -0.14
CA CYS A 32 24.25 -17.20 0.35
C CYS A 32 23.91 -18.23 -0.75
N PHE A 33 23.05 -17.87 -1.71
CA PHE A 33 22.70 -18.73 -2.84
C PHE A 33 23.89 -18.95 -3.79
N PHE A 34 24.66 -17.91 -4.11
CA PHE A 34 25.85 -18.04 -4.96
C PHE A 34 26.95 -18.86 -4.29
N GLU A 35 27.21 -18.61 -3.01
CA GLU A 35 28.18 -19.41 -2.25
C GLU A 35 27.78 -20.89 -2.20
N SER A 36 26.48 -21.16 -2.04
CA SER A 36 25.96 -22.54 -2.02
C SER A 36 26.04 -23.22 -3.38
N LYS A 37 25.89 -22.47 -4.49
CA LYS A 37 26.05 -23.01 -5.87
C LYS A 37 27.49 -23.48 -6.14
N GLN A 38 28.48 -22.83 -5.55
CA GLN A 38 29.89 -23.17 -5.74
C GLN A 38 30.32 -24.40 -4.93
N SER A 39 29.64 -24.68 -3.81
CA SER A 39 29.84 -25.85 -2.98
C SER A 39 28.74 -26.89 -3.26
N ILE A 40 28.92 -27.72 -4.30
CA ILE A 40 28.01 -28.82 -4.63
C ILE A 40 28.01 -29.84 -3.47
N ALA A 41 27.10 -29.67 -2.52
CA ALA A 41 26.85 -30.62 -1.45
C ALA A 41 25.34 -30.72 -1.21
N ASN A 42 24.84 -31.95 -1.36
CA ASN A 42 23.44 -32.36 -1.32
C ASN A 42 22.84 -32.24 0.09
N GLU A 43 22.49 -31.03 0.52
CA GLU A 43 21.78 -30.78 1.78
C GLU A 43 20.45 -30.08 1.47
N THR A 44 19.41 -30.90 1.22
CA THR A 44 18.05 -30.48 0.81
C THR A 44 17.48 -29.37 1.70
N HIS A 45 17.76 -29.39 3.00
CA HIS A 45 17.15 -28.47 3.97
C HIS A 45 17.86 -27.11 4.07
N ARG A 46 19.18 -27.04 3.86
CA ARG A 46 19.93 -25.76 3.83
C ARG A 46 19.46 -24.89 2.66
N SER A 47 19.04 -25.52 1.57
CA SER A 47 18.46 -24.82 0.42
C SER A 47 17.13 -24.14 0.75
N LEU A 48 16.29 -24.73 1.62
CA LEU A 48 14.97 -24.18 1.96
C LEU A 48 15.08 -22.86 2.71
N ILE A 49 16.01 -22.72 3.66
CA ILE A 49 16.22 -21.47 4.41
C ILE A 49 16.63 -20.34 3.46
N ILE A 50 17.52 -20.63 2.50
CA ILE A 50 17.96 -19.67 1.48
C ILE A 50 16.78 -19.27 0.59
N TYR A 51 16.00 -20.23 0.09
CA TYR A 51 14.82 -19.94 -0.75
C TYR A 51 13.74 -19.16 0.00
N VAL A 52 13.46 -19.48 1.26
CA VAL A 52 12.51 -18.74 2.10
C VAL A 52 13.00 -17.31 2.33
N THR A 53 14.30 -17.11 2.60
CA THR A 53 14.88 -15.77 2.79
C THR A 53 14.77 -14.91 1.52
N ILE A 54 15.10 -15.49 0.36
CA ILE A 54 14.94 -14.86 -0.95
C ILE A 54 13.47 -14.54 -1.22
N GLY A 55 12.57 -15.49 -0.96
CA GLY A 55 11.14 -15.34 -1.16
C GLY A 55 10.54 -14.21 -0.31
N VAL A 56 10.87 -14.17 0.99
CA VAL A 56 10.44 -13.10 1.90
C VAL A 56 10.96 -11.74 1.42
N GLY A 57 12.25 -11.65 1.07
CA GLY A 57 12.83 -10.41 0.54
C GLY A 57 12.13 -9.93 -0.74
N ALA A 58 11.86 -10.84 -1.68
CA ALA A 58 11.15 -10.52 -2.92
C ALA A 58 9.70 -10.04 -2.65
N ILE A 59 8.97 -10.68 -1.74
CA ILE A 59 7.62 -10.27 -1.36
C ILE A 59 7.64 -8.87 -0.72
N LEU A 60 8.58 -8.59 0.18
CA LEU A 60 8.72 -7.26 0.80
C LEU A 60 8.99 -6.16 -0.23
N LEU A 61 9.84 -6.42 -1.23
CA LEU A 61 10.07 -5.48 -2.33
C LEU A 61 8.84 -5.28 -3.20
N PHE A 62 8.13 -6.36 -3.52
CA PHE A 62 6.91 -6.28 -4.31
C PHE A 62 5.83 -5.46 -3.61
N VAL A 63 5.58 -5.72 -2.33
CA VAL A 63 4.64 -4.97 -1.49
C VAL A 63 5.05 -3.49 -1.38
N SER A 64 6.34 -3.22 -1.21
CA SER A 64 6.85 -1.84 -1.13
C SER A 64 6.67 -1.07 -2.45
N CYS A 65 6.87 -1.74 -3.58
CA CYS A 65 6.63 -1.18 -4.91
C CYS A 65 5.14 -0.85 -5.12
N LEU A 66 4.23 -1.73 -4.69
CA LEU A 66 2.79 -1.46 -4.74
C LEU A 66 2.40 -0.28 -3.84
N GLY A 67 2.97 -0.18 -2.63
CA GLY A 67 2.70 0.92 -1.70
C GLY A 67 3.19 2.28 -2.21
N SER A 68 4.40 2.33 -2.79
CA SER A 68 4.95 3.53 -3.42
C SER A 68 4.19 3.91 -4.71
N THR A 69 3.83 2.93 -5.54
CA THR A 69 3.02 3.19 -6.74
C THR A 69 1.60 3.65 -6.38
N GLY A 70 0.99 3.08 -5.34
CA GLY A 70 -0.35 3.47 -4.87
C GLY A 70 -0.42 4.91 -4.38
N THR A 71 0.63 5.38 -3.70
CA THR A 71 0.75 6.79 -3.29
C THR A 71 1.08 7.72 -4.47
N ALA A 72 2.02 7.34 -5.34
CA ALA A 72 2.42 8.15 -6.50
C ALA A 72 1.31 8.32 -7.54
N THR A 73 0.57 7.25 -7.83
CA THR A 73 -0.51 7.26 -8.84
C THR A 73 -1.84 7.75 -8.28
N ARG A 74 -1.96 7.92 -6.96
CA ARG A 74 -3.23 8.17 -6.25
C ARG A 74 -4.34 7.23 -6.70
N SER A 75 -3.99 6.00 -7.07
CA SER A 75 -4.94 5.04 -7.62
C SER A 75 -5.47 4.15 -6.48
N PRO A 76 -6.80 4.08 -6.28
CA PRO A 76 -7.37 3.26 -5.22
C PRO A 76 -7.16 1.76 -5.48
N CYS A 77 -7.00 1.33 -6.73
CA CYS A 77 -6.75 -0.08 -7.07
C CYS A 77 -5.39 -0.58 -6.59
N CYS A 78 -4.30 0.18 -6.80
CA CYS A 78 -2.97 -0.20 -6.32
C CYS A 78 -2.88 -0.21 -4.79
N LEU A 79 -3.67 0.64 -4.13
CA LEU A 79 -3.74 0.66 -2.68
C LEU A 79 -4.54 -0.53 -2.12
N ILE A 80 -5.58 -0.98 -2.84
CA ILE A 80 -6.30 -2.22 -2.52
C ILE A 80 -5.38 -3.43 -2.68
N THR A 81 -4.64 -3.54 -3.79
CA THR A 81 -3.72 -4.66 -3.98
C THR A 81 -2.66 -4.68 -2.89
N TYR A 82 -2.13 -3.52 -2.50
CA TYR A 82 -1.24 -3.39 -1.35
C TYR A 82 -1.84 -3.96 -0.05
N CYS A 83 -3.09 -3.62 0.28
CA CYS A 83 -3.79 -4.20 1.44
C CYS A 83 -3.96 -5.73 1.33
N VAL A 84 -4.29 -6.24 0.13
CA VAL A 84 -4.45 -7.68 -0.12
C VAL A 84 -3.16 -8.46 0.13
N PHE A 85 -1.98 -7.86 -0.07
CA PHE A 85 -0.71 -8.50 0.26
C PHE A 85 -0.26 -8.27 1.71
N LEU A 86 -0.57 -7.12 2.31
CA LEU A 86 -0.25 -6.87 3.72
C LEU A 86 -1.02 -7.76 4.69
N VAL A 87 -2.31 -8.01 4.43
CA VAL A 87 -3.16 -8.80 5.35
C VAL A 87 -2.63 -10.24 5.51
N PRO A 88 -2.27 -10.98 4.44
CA PRO A 88 -1.62 -12.28 4.57
C PRO A 88 -0.28 -12.22 5.30
N LEU A 89 0.52 -11.15 5.17
CA LEU A 89 1.78 -11.00 5.92
C LEU A 89 1.52 -10.89 7.42
N ILE A 90 0.51 -10.10 7.81
CA ILE A 90 0.07 -9.97 9.21
C ILE A 90 -0.42 -11.33 9.75
N ILE A 91 -1.26 -12.04 8.96
CA ILE A 91 -1.78 -13.35 9.35
C ILE A 91 -0.64 -14.37 9.46
N ALA A 92 0.35 -14.34 8.55
CA ALA A 92 1.51 -15.22 8.61
C ALA A 92 2.37 -14.95 9.84
N GLU A 93 2.61 -13.69 10.20
CA GLU A 93 3.38 -13.32 11.39
C GLU A 93 2.66 -13.71 12.70
N LEU A 94 1.34 -13.51 12.77
CA LEU A 94 0.51 -14.00 13.86
C LEU A 94 0.48 -15.53 13.89
N GLY A 95 0.39 -16.18 12.74
CA GLY A 95 0.41 -17.63 12.60
C GLY A 95 1.72 -18.22 13.10
N ILE A 96 2.87 -17.66 12.70
CA ILE A 96 4.19 -18.07 13.18
C ILE A 96 4.33 -17.82 14.68
N SER A 97 3.84 -16.69 15.19
CA SER A 97 3.87 -16.37 16.63
C SER A 97 3.00 -17.32 17.45
N LEU A 98 1.80 -17.61 16.96
CA LEU A 98 0.82 -18.50 17.58
C LEU A 98 1.18 -19.97 17.45
N LEU A 99 1.89 -20.32 16.37
CA LEU A 99 2.76 -21.48 16.34
C LEU A 99 3.72 -21.25 17.51
N ILE A 100 4.91 -20.66 17.42
CA ILE A 100 5.94 -20.57 18.49
C ILE A 100 5.47 -20.61 19.99
N PHE A 101 4.33 -20.01 20.33
CA PHE A 101 3.66 -20.14 21.63
C PHE A 101 3.06 -21.53 21.99
N PHE A 102 2.31 -22.22 21.12
CA PHE A 102 1.45 -23.37 21.52
C PHE A 102 2.12 -24.76 21.60
N ASP A 103 2.96 -25.11 20.65
CA ASP A 103 3.57 -26.41 20.39
C ASP A 103 5.10 -26.36 20.55
N HIS A 104 5.58 -26.53 21.79
CA HIS A 104 7.01 -26.57 22.13
C HIS A 104 7.89 -27.52 21.26
N SER A 105 7.27 -28.33 20.38
CA SER A 105 7.86 -29.17 19.34
C SER A 105 8.42 -28.44 18.10
N TRP A 106 8.27 -27.11 17.92
CA TRP A 106 8.97 -26.39 16.80
C TRP A 106 10.44 -26.72 16.76
N LYS A 107 11.03 -26.93 17.94
CA LYS A 107 12.44 -27.28 18.08
C LYS A 107 12.77 -28.52 17.26
N LYS A 108 11.87 -29.51 17.17
CA LYS A 108 12.05 -30.75 16.40
C LYS A 108 11.89 -30.52 14.90
N VAL A 109 10.89 -29.75 14.47
CA VAL A 109 10.66 -29.39 13.06
C VAL A 109 11.81 -28.54 12.51
N ILE A 110 12.37 -27.65 13.34
CA ILE A 110 13.55 -26.86 13.01
C ILE A 110 14.83 -27.72 13.14
N LEU A 111 14.94 -28.64 14.11
CA LEU A 111 16.13 -29.51 14.29
C LEU A 111 16.34 -30.46 13.11
N ASP A 112 15.28 -31.13 12.64
CA ASP A 112 15.38 -32.11 11.54
C ASP A 112 15.93 -31.47 10.25
N GLY A 113 15.72 -30.16 10.06
CA GLY A 113 16.20 -29.43 8.89
C GLY A 113 17.61 -28.83 9.01
N ILE A 114 18.24 -28.78 10.20
CA ILE A 114 19.47 -27.97 10.43
C ILE A 114 20.60 -28.80 11.06
N ASN A 115 20.60 -30.13 10.91
CA ASN A 115 21.40 -31.10 11.70
C ASN A 115 22.94 -30.95 11.72
N LYS A 116 23.56 -29.98 11.05
CA LYS A 116 25.00 -29.68 11.19
C LYS A 116 25.36 -28.28 11.71
N ASP A 117 24.46 -27.30 11.66
CA ASP A 117 24.75 -25.90 12.07
C ASP A 117 23.72 -25.32 13.07
N TYR A 118 22.75 -26.15 13.49
CA TYR A 118 21.67 -25.78 14.41
C TYR A 118 22.17 -25.24 15.75
N PHE A 119 23.28 -25.78 16.26
CA PHE A 119 23.78 -25.43 17.58
C PHE A 119 24.18 -23.96 17.65
N THR A 120 24.81 -23.44 16.60
CA THR A 120 25.26 -22.04 16.52
C THR A 120 24.08 -21.08 16.38
N VAL A 121 23.14 -21.38 15.46
CA VAL A 121 21.95 -20.54 15.21
C VAL A 121 21.02 -20.54 16.42
N TYR A 122 20.77 -21.71 17.01
CA TYR A 122 19.92 -21.82 18.20
C TYR A 122 20.52 -21.08 19.39
N LYS A 123 21.83 -21.23 19.62
CA LYS A 123 22.53 -20.50 20.69
C LYS A 123 22.41 -18.99 20.50
N PHE A 124 22.54 -18.49 19.26
CA PHE A 124 22.36 -17.08 18.93
C PHE A 124 20.91 -16.61 19.16
N VAL A 125 19.92 -17.33 18.63
CA VAL A 125 18.49 -16.98 18.77
C VAL A 125 18.07 -16.98 20.24
N ASN A 126 18.48 -17.99 21.01
CA ASN A 126 18.14 -18.07 22.42
C ASN A 126 18.85 -16.99 23.25
N HIS A 127 20.09 -16.66 22.90
CA HIS A 127 20.84 -15.58 23.55
C HIS A 127 20.22 -14.20 23.28
N HIS A 128 19.71 -13.98 22.07
CA HIS A 128 19.10 -12.70 21.65
C HIS A 128 17.58 -12.72 21.61
N TRP A 129 16.93 -13.69 22.27
CA TRP A 129 15.48 -13.89 22.18
C TRP A 129 14.67 -12.64 22.52
N ASN A 130 15.11 -11.88 23.52
CA ASN A 130 14.45 -10.65 23.92
C ASN A 130 14.48 -9.62 22.77
N VAL A 131 15.62 -9.46 22.10
CA VAL A 131 15.79 -8.53 20.97
C VAL A 131 14.95 -8.96 19.76
N ILE A 132 14.99 -10.25 19.42
CA ILE A 132 14.22 -10.81 18.29
C ILE A 132 12.72 -10.58 18.50
N LYS A 133 12.22 -10.76 19.74
CA LYS A 133 10.82 -10.49 20.07
C LYS A 133 10.44 -9.02 19.85
N TRP A 134 11.30 -8.07 20.25
CA TRP A 134 11.04 -6.65 20.02
C TRP A 134 11.11 -6.26 18.54
N ILE A 135 12.02 -6.87 17.77
CA ILE A 135 12.09 -6.68 16.32
C ILE A 135 10.81 -7.18 15.66
N ALA A 136 10.37 -8.40 15.97
CA ALA A 136 9.12 -8.97 15.45
C ALA A 136 7.91 -8.10 15.84
N LEU A 137 7.80 -7.69 17.11
CA LEU A 137 6.74 -6.79 17.55
C LEU A 137 6.75 -5.45 16.78
N GLY A 138 7.95 -4.89 16.52
CA GLY A 138 8.10 -3.67 15.73
C GLY A 138 7.65 -3.84 14.28
N VAL A 139 7.98 -4.97 13.65
CA VAL A 139 7.54 -5.31 12.28
C VAL A 139 6.02 -5.45 12.24
N PHE A 140 5.43 -6.19 13.17
CA PHE A 140 3.97 -6.34 13.29
C PHE A 140 3.27 -4.97 13.45
N ILE A 141 3.76 -4.11 14.36
CA ILE A 141 3.19 -2.78 14.56
C ILE A 141 3.31 -1.92 13.29
N LEU A 142 4.45 -1.97 12.62
CA LEU A 142 4.68 -1.24 11.38
C LEU A 142 3.74 -1.70 10.26
N GLN A 143 3.47 -2.99 10.13
CA GLN A 143 2.49 -3.53 9.19
C GLN A 143 1.05 -3.05 9.49
N ILE A 144 0.64 -3.03 10.77
CA ILE A 144 -0.68 -2.53 11.17
C ILE A 144 -0.82 -1.03 10.87
N ILE A 145 0.20 -0.23 11.20
CA ILE A 145 0.20 1.20 10.88
C ILE A 145 0.12 1.41 9.36
N ALA A 146 0.88 0.65 8.58
CA ALA A 146 0.85 0.70 7.12
C ALA A 146 -0.55 0.36 6.56
N LEU A 147 -1.20 -0.68 7.11
CA LEU A 147 -2.54 -1.09 6.73
C LEU A 147 -3.58 0.00 7.04
N VAL A 148 -3.54 0.56 8.24
CA VAL A 148 -4.46 1.64 8.65
C VAL A 148 -4.28 2.88 7.77
N LEU A 149 -3.04 3.26 7.48
CA LEU A 149 -2.73 4.38 6.58
C LEU A 149 -3.20 4.11 5.14
N ALA A 150 -3.03 2.89 4.65
CA ALA A 150 -3.50 2.49 3.32
C ALA A 150 -5.03 2.58 3.23
N ILE A 151 -5.76 2.07 4.22
CA ILE A 151 -7.23 2.17 4.27
C ILE A 151 -7.68 3.63 4.38
N TYR A 152 -7.01 4.43 5.21
CA TYR A 152 -7.31 5.86 5.35
C TYR A 152 -7.14 6.60 4.02
N LEU A 153 -6.00 6.43 3.35
CA LEU A 153 -5.72 7.03 2.06
C LEU A 153 -6.68 6.52 0.98
N GLN A 154 -7.05 5.23 1.02
CA GLN A 154 -8.04 4.67 0.12
C GLN A 154 -9.40 5.36 0.27
N SER A 155 -9.85 5.61 1.50
CA SER A 155 -11.09 6.34 1.77
C SER A 155 -11.04 7.77 1.21
N VAL A 156 -9.92 8.46 1.42
CA VAL A 156 -9.70 9.82 0.90
C VAL A 156 -9.70 9.84 -0.63
N PHE A 157 -9.01 8.90 -1.28
CA PHE A 157 -8.92 8.82 -2.74
C PHE A 157 -10.26 8.43 -3.38
N ASN A 158 -10.99 7.48 -2.80
CA ASN A 158 -12.34 7.14 -3.26
C ASN A 158 -13.26 8.36 -3.20
N ARG A 159 -13.25 9.09 -2.07
CA ARG A 159 -14.08 10.29 -1.93
C ARG A 159 -13.79 11.34 -3.00
N ALA A 160 -12.51 11.58 -3.31
CA ALA A 160 -12.12 12.51 -4.36
C ALA A 160 -12.58 12.05 -5.76
N ARG A 161 -12.56 10.74 -6.03
CA ARG A 161 -12.98 10.17 -7.32
C ARG A 161 -14.49 10.28 -7.56
N TYR A 162 -15.31 10.10 -6.53
CA TYR A 162 -16.77 10.26 -6.64
C TYR A 162 -17.15 11.70 -6.98
N ASP A 163 -16.58 12.68 -6.25
CA ASP A 163 -16.87 14.11 -6.46
C ASP A 163 -16.60 14.56 -7.90
N ILE A 164 -15.44 14.19 -8.45
CA ILE A 164 -15.08 14.51 -9.86
C ILE A 164 -16.04 13.84 -10.85
N THR A 165 -16.42 12.58 -10.59
CA THR A 165 -17.29 11.82 -11.50
C THR A 165 -18.69 12.43 -11.57
N ASP A 166 -19.24 12.86 -10.44
CA ASP A 166 -20.57 13.46 -10.38
C ASP A 166 -20.58 14.85 -11.04
N ILE A 167 -19.56 15.70 -10.79
CA ILE A 167 -19.41 16.98 -11.49
C ILE A 167 -19.30 16.76 -13.02
N GLU A 168 -18.56 15.75 -13.47
CA GLU A 168 -18.41 15.48 -14.89
C GLU A 168 -19.70 14.89 -15.53
N ARG A 169 -20.48 14.12 -14.77
CA ARG A 169 -21.81 13.67 -15.19
C ARG A 169 -22.75 14.86 -15.34
N GLU A 170 -22.79 15.77 -14.38
CA GLU A 170 -23.60 17.00 -14.46
C GLU A 170 -23.19 17.84 -15.67
N ARG A 171 -21.88 18.05 -15.89
CA ARG A 171 -21.38 18.77 -17.07
C ARG A 171 -21.77 18.11 -18.38
N ARG A 172 -21.71 16.79 -18.47
CA ARG A 172 -22.13 16.06 -19.68
C ARG A 172 -23.63 16.19 -19.93
N LEU A 173 -24.45 16.16 -18.88
CA LEU A 173 -25.89 16.40 -18.99
C LEU A 173 -26.22 17.83 -19.44
N TYR A 174 -25.54 18.83 -18.88
CA TYR A 174 -25.65 20.22 -19.35
C TYR A 174 -25.29 20.37 -20.82
N ARG A 175 -24.23 19.68 -21.28
CA ARG A 175 -23.76 19.76 -22.66
C ARG A 175 -24.72 19.11 -23.66
N HIS A 176 -25.33 17.97 -23.31
CA HIS A 176 -26.20 17.23 -24.22
C HIS A 176 -27.68 17.66 -24.17
N HIS A 177 -28.19 18.09 -23.01
CA HIS A 177 -29.61 18.42 -22.83
C HIS A 177 -29.83 19.69 -21.99
N PRO A 178 -29.41 20.87 -22.47
CA PRO A 178 -29.47 22.12 -21.71
C PRO A 178 -30.90 22.52 -21.32
N ARG A 179 -31.90 22.25 -22.17
CA ARG A 179 -33.30 22.58 -21.88
C ARG A 179 -33.87 21.76 -20.71
N LYS A 180 -33.55 20.47 -20.61
CA LYS A 180 -34.15 19.57 -19.61
C LYS A 180 -33.69 19.92 -18.18
N TYR A 181 -32.43 20.31 -18.02
CA TYR A 181 -31.85 20.73 -16.74
C TYR A 181 -32.39 22.09 -16.24
N ILE A 182 -32.77 22.99 -17.15
CA ILE A 182 -33.31 24.31 -16.80
C ILE A 182 -34.71 24.18 -16.19
N TYR A 183 -35.59 23.34 -16.75
CA TYR A 183 -36.96 23.15 -16.22
C TYR A 183 -36.98 22.54 -14.80
N ASP A 184 -36.14 21.54 -14.51
CA ASP A 184 -36.06 20.91 -13.18
C ASP A 184 -35.52 21.87 -12.09
N ARG A 185 -34.59 22.77 -12.46
CA ARG A 185 -34.05 23.78 -11.54
C ARG A 185 -35.04 24.93 -11.27
N LEU A 186 -35.89 25.29 -12.24
CA LEU A 186 -36.93 26.30 -12.05
C LEU A 186 -38.09 25.80 -11.18
N GLY A 187 -38.45 24.52 -11.25
CA GLY A 187 -39.49 23.91 -10.41
C GLY A 187 -39.11 23.72 -8.94
N THR A 188 -37.83 23.84 -8.57
CA THR A 188 -37.31 23.56 -7.22
C THR A 188 -36.89 24.81 -6.43
N SER A 189 -37.23 26.01 -6.91
CA SER A 189 -36.82 27.26 -6.25
C SER A 189 -37.77 27.73 -5.13
N THR A 190 -37.35 27.50 -3.88
CA THR A 190 -37.56 28.38 -2.71
C THR A 190 -36.37 28.17 -1.74
N PRO A 191 -35.84 29.20 -1.05
CA PRO A 191 -34.64 29.89 -1.53
C PRO A 191 -33.43 29.87 -0.58
N THR A 192 -32.29 30.28 -1.15
CA THR A 192 -31.13 30.98 -0.52
C THR A 192 -29.84 30.16 -0.31
N ARG A 193 -28.89 30.33 -1.24
CA ARG A 193 -27.52 30.72 -0.87
C ARG A 193 -26.82 31.40 -2.05
N THR A 194 -26.52 32.68 -1.87
CA THR A 194 -25.76 33.57 -2.74
C THR A 194 -24.39 32.95 -3.05
N VAL A 195 -24.19 32.48 -4.28
CA VAL A 195 -22.85 32.20 -4.81
C VAL A 195 -22.38 33.47 -5.52
N THR A 196 -21.50 34.22 -4.87
CA THR A 196 -20.74 35.30 -5.49
C THR A 196 -19.77 34.70 -6.51
N LEU A 197 -20.04 34.91 -7.81
CA LEU A 197 -19.12 34.61 -8.91
C LEU A 197 -17.97 35.64 -8.95
N PRO A 198 -16.72 35.25 -9.25
CA PRO A 198 -15.66 36.21 -9.52
C PRO A 198 -15.85 36.84 -10.90
N LYS A 199 -15.76 38.18 -10.95
CA LYS A 199 -15.90 39.01 -12.14
C LYS A 199 -14.71 38.75 -13.08
N SER A 200 -14.97 38.13 -14.24
CA SER A 200 -14.02 38.06 -15.36
C SER A 200 -14.44 39.01 -16.46
N SER A 201 -13.42 39.66 -17.02
CA SER A 201 -13.36 40.89 -17.79
C SER A 201 -14.02 40.88 -19.17
N ASN A 202 -14.49 42.06 -19.56
CA ASN A 202 -15.02 42.47 -20.85
C ASN A 202 -14.26 41.88 -22.06
N VAL A 203 -14.99 41.26 -22.98
CA VAL A 203 -14.67 41.25 -24.42
C VAL A 203 -15.97 41.55 -25.16
N GLY A 204 -16.07 42.78 -25.68
CA GLY A 204 -17.16 43.19 -26.54
C GLY A 204 -17.04 42.54 -27.90
N VAL A 205 -18.13 41.94 -28.37
CA VAL A 205 -18.33 41.64 -29.79
C VAL A 205 -19.73 42.11 -30.13
N GLY A 206 -19.81 43.29 -30.73
CA GLY A 206 -21.03 43.80 -31.32
C GLY A 206 -21.35 43.04 -32.60
N VAL A 207 -22.57 42.54 -32.73
CA VAL A 207 -23.13 42.09 -34.00
C VAL A 207 -24.39 42.89 -34.27
N ARG A 208 -24.29 43.75 -35.29
CA ARG A 208 -25.30 44.65 -35.81
C ARG A 208 -26.34 43.82 -36.59
N VAL A 209 -27.58 43.77 -36.12
CA VAL A 209 -28.73 43.19 -36.84
C VAL A 209 -29.13 44.18 -37.94
N ASN A 210 -29.09 43.76 -39.20
CA ASN A 210 -29.57 44.53 -40.34
C ASN A 210 -30.88 43.90 -40.81
N GLY A 211 -32.00 44.59 -40.57
CA GLY A 211 -33.31 44.23 -41.09
C GLY A 211 -33.46 44.66 -42.54
N ARG A 212 -34.21 43.89 -43.34
CA ARG A 212 -34.79 44.38 -44.58
C ARG A 212 -36.01 43.53 -45.01
N ILE A 213 -37.16 44.19 -44.86
CA ILE A 213 -38.45 44.17 -45.59
C ILE A 213 -39.16 42.81 -45.72
#